data_AF-A0A0F3N3K2-F1
#
_entry.id   AF-A0A0F3N3K2-F1
#
_cell.length_a   1.000
_cell.length_b   1.000
_cell.length_c   1.000
_cell.angle_alpha   90.00
_cell.angle_beta   90.00
_cell.angle_gamma   90.00
#
_symmetry.space_group_name_H-M   'P 1'
#
loop_
_entity.id
_entity.type
_entity.pdbx_description
1 polymer ?
#
loop_
_entity_poly.entity_id
_entity_poly.type
_entity_poly.pdbx_seq_one_letter_code
_entity_poly.pdbx_strand_id
1 'polypeptide(L)' 'MFNNIHIEKLTNHELNCLQSHLLIISGLYGVLKPLDTIKPYRLEMATKLNEINFKLLAR' A
#
# COMPACT_ATOMS: atom_id res chain seq x y z
N MET A 1 -1.32 -4.41 -13.81
CA MET A 1 -1.34 -5.59 -12.93
C MET A 1 -2.56 -5.61 -12.01
N PHE A 2 -3.05 -4.46 -11.52
CA PHE A 2 -4.27 -4.38 -10.68
C PHE A 2 -5.61 -4.23 -11.43
N ASN A 3 -5.59 -4.12 -12.76
CA ASN A 3 -6.79 -3.83 -13.58
C ASN A 3 -7.94 -4.85 -13.45
N ASN A 4 -7.66 -6.05 -12.96
CA ASN A 4 -8.66 -7.10 -12.78
C ASN A 4 -9.36 -7.06 -11.41
N ILE A 5 -8.96 -6.15 -10.51
CA ILE A 5 -9.61 -5.97 -9.20
C ILE A 5 -10.62 -4.83 -9.34
N HIS A 6 -11.90 -5.18 -9.43
CA HIS A 6 -12.99 -4.19 -9.46
C HIS A 6 -13.41 -3.80 -8.04
N ILE A 7 -12.69 -2.86 -7.43
CA ILE A 7 -12.97 -2.37 -6.06
C ILE A 7 -14.38 -1.79 -5.94
N GLU A 8 -14.90 -1.15 -7.00
CA GLU A 8 -16.23 -0.53 -7.02
C GLU A 8 -17.39 -1.53 -6.90
N LYS A 9 -17.14 -2.81 -7.19
CA LYS A 9 -18.16 -3.87 -7.11
C LYS A 9 -18.12 -4.66 -5.81
N LEU A 10 -17.13 -4.39 -4.95
CA LEU A 10 -16.98 -5.12 -3.70
C LEU A 10 -17.96 -4.64 -2.64
N THR A 11 -18.54 -5.59 -1.92
CA THR A 11 -19.37 -5.32 -0.74
C THR A 11 -18.51 -5.00 0.49
N ASN A 12 -19.10 -4.34 1.50
CA ASN A 12 -18.40 -4.02 2.76
C ASN A 12 -17.84 -5.27 3.47
N HIS A 13 -18.50 -6.42 3.32
CA HIS A 13 -18.03 -7.68 3.90
C HIS A 13 -16.77 -8.20 3.18
N GLU A 14 -16.74 -8.11 1.85
CA GLU A 14 -15.57 -8.48 1.05
C GLU A 14 -14.40 -7.53 1.27
N LEU A 15 -14.65 -6.23 1.44
CA LEU A 15 -13.63 -5.26 1.79
C LEU A 15 -12.98 -5.57 3.14
N ASN A 16 -13.77 -5.95 4.15
CA ASN A 16 -13.22 -6.37 5.44
C ASN A 16 -12.37 -7.64 5.32
N CYS A 17 -12.81 -8.59 4.49
CA CYS A 17 -12.03 -9.80 4.21
C CYS A 17 -10.71 -9.47 3.51
N LEU A 18 -10.71 -8.59 2.51
CA LEU A 18 -9.49 -8.14 1.85
C LEU A 18 -8.55 -7.41 2.81
N GLN A 19 -9.10 -6.56 3.69
CA GLN A 19 -8.30 -5.80 4.65
C GLN A 19 -7.57 -6.71 5.66
N SER A 20 -8.12 -7.89 5.97
CA SER A 20 -7.49 -8.85 6.87
C SER A 20 -6.57 -9.87 6.18
N HIS A 21 -6.80 -10.19 4.90
CA HIS A 21 -6.11 -11.28 4.19
C HIS A 21 -5.15 -10.82 3.10
N LEU A 22 -5.22 -9.55 2.66
CA LEU A 22 -4.35 -9.01 1.62
C LEU A 22 -3.33 -8.06 2.24
N LEU A 23 -2.06 -8.34 1.98
CA LEU A 23 -0.93 -7.49 2.36
C LEU A 23 -0.16 -7.09 1.09
N ILE A 24 0.08 -5.79 0.95
CA ILE A 24 0.79 -5.18 -0.17
C ILE A 24 2.19 -4.85 0.33
N ILE A 25 3.22 -5.45 -0.28
CA ILE A 25 4.60 -5.17 0.08
C ILE A 25 5.11 -3.98 -0.73
N SER A 26 5.63 -2.97 -0.04
CA SER A 26 6.24 -1.79 -0.62
C SER A 26 7.64 -1.55 -0.05
N GLY A 27 8.59 -1.19 -0.92
CA GLY A 27 9.93 -0.77 -0.47
C GLY A 27 9.97 0.49 0.39
N LEU A 28 9.01 1.42 0.25
CA LEU A 28 8.99 2.67 1.03
C LEU A 28 8.21 2.53 2.34
N TYR A 29 7.07 1.83 2.30
CA TYR A 29 6.14 1.72 3.43
C TYR A 29 6.21 0.36 4.16
N GLY A 30 7.00 -0.59 3.66
CA GLY A 30 7.09 -1.94 4.20
C GLY A 30 5.88 -2.78 3.82
N VAL A 31 4.92 -2.90 4.73
CA VAL A 31 3.69 -3.67 4.52
C VAL A 31 2.49 -2.75 4.64
N LEU A 32 1.65 -2.75 3.62
CA LEU A 32 0.45 -1.93 3.49
C LEU A 32 -0.78 -2.83 3.39
N LYS A 33 -1.91 -2.35 3.91
CA LYS A 33 -3.22 -2.95 3.69
C LYS A 33 -3.97 -2.25 2.55
N PRO A 34 -4.96 -2.91 1.91
CA PRO A 34 -5.72 -2.36 0.80
C PRO A 34 -6.31 -0.97 1.03
N LEU A 35 -6.77 -0.68 2.25
CA LEU A 35 -7.41 0.59 2.61
C LEU A 35 -6.44 1.59 3.27
N ASP A 36 -5.15 1.31 3.32
CA ASP A 36 -4.19 2.24 3.91
C ASP A 36 -3.96 3.45 2.97
N THR A 37 -3.98 4.64 3.56
CA THR A 37 -3.77 5.89 2.81
C THR A 37 -2.30 6.04 2.47
N ILE A 38 -1.98 6.03 1.17
CA ILE A 38 -0.61 6.23 0.66
C ILE A 38 -0.53 7.50 -0.18
N LYS A 39 0.58 8.23 -0.05
CA LYS A 39 0.92 9.32 -0.97
C LYS A 39 1.60 8.74 -2.20
N PRO A 40 1.37 9.28 -3.42
CA PRO A 40 2.02 8.79 -4.63
C PRO A 40 3.54 8.90 -4.49
N TYR A 41 4.24 7.82 -4.80
CA TYR A 41 5.69 7.70 -4.71
C TYR A 41 6.15 6.74 -5.79
N ARG A 42 7.38 6.94 -6.24
CA ARG A 42 8.07 5.99 -7.11
C ARG A 42 9.42 5.71 -6.48
N LEU A 43 9.55 4.52 -5.93
CA LEU A 43 10.80 4.04 -5.37
C LEU A 43 10.99 2.60 -5.83
N GLU A 44 11.92 2.41 -6.77
CA GLU A 44 12.31 1.08 -7.24
C GLU A 44 13.14 0.41 -6.13
N MET A 45 12.75 -0.79 -5.70
CA MET A 45 13.28 -1.50 -4.51
C MET A 45 14.81 -1.69 -4.52
N ALA A 46 15.45 -1.65 -5.69
CA ALA A 46 16.89 -1.79 -5.90
C ALA A 46 17.69 -0.47 -5.77
N THR A 47 17.03 0.66 -5.51
CA THR A 47 17.70 1.96 -5.40
C THR A 47 18.23 2.15 -3.98
N LYS A 48 19.55 2.36 -3.83
CA LYS A 48 20.15 2.72 -2.54
C LYS A 48 19.55 4.03 -2.04
N LEU A 49 18.72 3.93 -1.01
CA LEU A 49 18.14 5.06 -0.29
C LEU A 49 19.20 5.63 0.65
N ASN A 50 19.82 6.74 0.25
CA ASN A 50 20.87 7.35 1.06
C ASN A 50 20.36 8.05 2.32
N GLU A 51 19.06 8.35 2.46
CA GLU A 51 18.44 8.82 3.71
C GLU A 51 16.90 8.87 3.55
N ILE A 52 16.14 8.15 4.40
CA ILE A 52 14.68 8.37 4.55
C ILE A 52 14.44 8.88 5.97
N ASN A 53 14.00 10.14 6.07
CA ASN A 53 13.52 10.69 7.33
C ASN A 53 12.04 10.30 7.52
N PHE A 54 11.81 9.13 8.13
CA PHE A 54 10.48 8.57 8.40
C PHE A 54 9.56 9.49 9.23
N LYS A 55 10.11 10.54 9.85
CA LYS A 55 9.39 11.49 10.71
C LYS A 55 8.42 12.40 9.95
N LEU A 56 8.57 12.56 8.63
CA LEU A 56 7.72 13.42 7.79
C LEU A 56 6.46 12.72 7.25
N LEU A 57 6.38 11.40 7.34
CA LEU A 57 5.23 10.61 6.87
C LEU A 57 4.18 10.34 7.97
N ALA A 58 4.51 10.59 9.23
CA ALA A 58 3.64 10.34 10.40
C ALA A 58 2.92 11.60 10.93
N ARG A 59 2.76 12.66 10.12
CA ARG A 59 1.96 13.86 10.45
C ARG A 59 0.78 14.01 9.52
#